data_AF-A0A3G6UWG9-F1
#
_entry.id   AF-A0A3G6UWG9-F1
#
_cell.length_a   1.000
_cell.length_b   1.000
_cell.length_c   1.000
_cell.angle_alpha   90.00
_cell.angle_beta   90.00
_cell.angle_gamma   90.00
#
_symmetry.space_group_name_H-M   'P 1'
#
loop_
_entity.id
_entity.type
_entity.pdbx_description
1 polymer ?
#
loop_
_entity_poly.entity_id
_entity_poly.type
_entity_poly.pdbx_seq_one_letter_code
_entity_poly.pdbx_strand_id
1 'polypeptide(L)'
;MAKYHKIVINGEVQFREVDESTGFYENTILTEDELVEQLLDDAIEEVIEIDKGQVERIISFLSQPFHREQVQTYIDYLELWLNLWSRLTTFLSLNSRKNLKDIGTFGRS
;
A
#
# COMPACT_ATOMS: atom_id res chain seq x y z
N MET A 1 6.76 -12.81 10.53
CA MET A 1 5.66 -12.78 9.55
C MET A 1 4.50 -13.55 10.11
N ALA A 2 3.34 -12.92 10.21
CA ALA A 2 2.09 -13.58 10.57
C ALA A 2 1.71 -14.64 9.53
N LYS A 3 1.06 -15.72 9.94
CA LYS A 3 0.50 -16.74 9.03
C LYS A 3 -1.01 -16.65 9.04
N TYR A 4 -1.61 -16.85 7.86
CA TYR A 4 -3.05 -16.81 7.68
C TYR A 4 -3.56 -18.12 7.11
N HIS A 5 -4.66 -18.62 7.64
CA HIS A 5 -5.38 -19.75 7.09
C HIS A 5 -6.56 -19.27 6.25
N LYS A 6 -6.73 -19.89 5.09
CA LYS A 6 -7.93 -19.73 4.26
C LYS A 6 -9.08 -20.52 4.87
N ILE A 7 -10.20 -19.85 5.09
CA ILE A 7 -11.45 -20.43 5.59
C ILE A 7 -12.58 -20.11 4.61
N VAL A 8 -13.57 -21.00 4.53
CA VAL A 8 -14.75 -20.81 3.66
C VAL A 8 -15.98 -20.76 4.55
N ILE A 9 -16.65 -19.61 4.59
CA ILE A 9 -17.85 -19.39 5.39
C ILE A 9 -18.97 -19.00 4.41
N ASN A 10 -20.06 -19.75 4.42
CA ASN A 10 -21.22 -19.52 3.53
C ASN A 10 -20.88 -19.45 2.02
N GLY A 11 -19.81 -20.14 1.60
CA GLY A 11 -19.34 -20.13 0.20
C GLY A 11 -18.38 -18.99 -0.14
N GLU A 12 -18.15 -18.06 0.79
CA GLU A 12 -17.20 -16.95 0.63
C GLU A 12 -15.84 -17.32 1.22
N VAL A 13 -14.78 -16.93 0.52
CA VAL A 13 -13.40 -17.11 0.97
C VAL A 13 -13.01 -16.00 1.92
N GLN A 14 -12.56 -16.38 3.10
CA GLN A 14 -12.06 -15.48 4.14
C GLN A 14 -10.74 -16.00 4.69
N PHE A 15 -10.04 -15.17 5.45
CA PHE A 15 -8.73 -15.44 6.00
C PHE A 15 -8.71 -15.11 7.48
N ARG A 16 -7.93 -15.88 8.23
CA ARG A 16 -7.80 -15.70 9.67
C ARG A 16 -6.36 -15.92 10.09
N GLU A 17 -5.84 -15.00 10.89
CA GLU A 17 -4.48 -15.10 11.41
C GLU A 17 -4.38 -16.25 12.41
N VAL A 18 -3.27 -16.97 12.34
CA VAL A 18 -2.93 -18.04 13.28
C VAL A 18 -1.65 -17.68 14.01
N ASP A 19 -1.73 -17.69 15.34
CA ASP A 19 -0.55 -17.63 16.18
C ASP A 19 0.06 -19.04 16.25
N GLU A 20 1.19 -19.24 15.57
CA GLU A 20 1.87 -20.54 15.55
C GLU A 20 2.42 -20.95 16.92
N SER A 21 2.66 -19.99 17.82
CA SER A 21 3.23 -20.27 19.14
C SER A 21 2.20 -20.83 20.11
N THR A 22 0.93 -20.43 19.96
CA THR A 22 -0.17 -20.85 20.83
C THR A 22 -1.17 -21.78 20.12
N GLY A 23 -1.16 -21.84 18.79
CA GLY A 23 -2.07 -22.62 17.96
C GLY A 23 -3.49 -22.06 17.90
N PHE A 24 -3.71 -20.87 18.45
CA PHE A 24 -5.01 -20.20 18.44
C PHE A 24 -5.16 -19.25 17.25
N TYR A 25 -6.42 -19.02 16.89
CA TYR A 25 -6.77 -18.05 15.86
C TYR A 25 -7.11 -16.72 16.51
N GLU A 26 -6.60 -15.64 15.94
CA GLU A 26 -7.02 -14.28 16.30
C GLU A 26 -8.51 -14.08 16.00
N ASN A 27 -9.20 -13.20 16.72
CA ASN A 27 -10.65 -13.04 16.56
C ASN A 27 -11.06 -12.34 15.26
N THR A 28 -10.13 -11.72 14.57
CA THR A 28 -10.37 -10.98 13.34
C THR A 28 -10.45 -11.94 12.15
N ILE A 29 -11.54 -11.84 11.39
CA ILE A 29 -11.70 -12.51 10.10
C ILE A 29 -11.58 -11.45 9.01
N LEU A 30 -10.72 -11.71 8.03
CA LEU A 30 -10.40 -10.80 6.95
C LEU A 30 -10.90 -11.37 5.63
N THR A 31 -11.39 -10.51 4.75
CA THR A 31 -11.54 -10.83 3.33
C THR A 31 -10.17 -10.83 2.64
N GLU A 32 -10.12 -11.26 1.38
CA GLU A 32 -8.88 -11.24 0.58
C GLU A 32 -8.30 -9.82 0.47
N ASP A 33 -9.15 -8.84 0.18
CA ASP A 33 -8.75 -7.44 0.02
C ASP A 33 -8.20 -6.85 1.34
N GLU A 34 -8.86 -7.13 2.47
CA GLU A 34 -8.42 -6.67 3.79
C GLU A 34 -7.09 -7.30 4.21
N LEU A 35 -6.89 -8.59 3.89
CA LEU A 35 -5.62 -9.26 4.13
C LEU A 35 -4.49 -8.65 3.30
N VAL A 36 -4.75 -8.33 2.03
CA VAL A 36 -3.76 -7.70 1.14
C VAL A 36 -3.40 -6.30 1.63
N GLU A 37 -4.37 -5.49 2.06
CA GLU A 37 -4.11 -4.17 2.65
C GLU A 37 -3.23 -4.28 3.90
N GLN A 38 -3.57 -5.19 4.81
CA GLN A 38 -2.79 -5.38 6.05
C GLN A 38 -1.36 -5.85 5.76
N LEU A 39 -1.19 -6.80 4.84
CA LEU A 39 0.15 -7.26 4.44
C LEU A 39 0.96 -6.18 3.72
N LEU A 40 0.31 -5.28 2.98
CA LEU A 40 0.96 -4.14 2.35
C LEU A 40 1.42 -3.11 3.38
N ASP A 41 0.58 -2.79 4.36
CA ASP A 41 0.94 -1.89 5.46
C ASP A 41 2.09 -2.46 6.30
N ASP A 42 2.01 -3.76 6.65
CA ASP A 42 3.08 -4.45 7.39
C ASP A 42 4.38 -4.58 6.57
N ALA A 43 4.29 -4.63 5.23
CA ALA A 43 5.45 -4.67 4.35
C ALA A 43 6.16 -3.30 4.21
N ILE A 44 5.54 -2.19 4.63
CA ILE A 44 6.20 -0.88 4.72
C ILE A 44 7.02 -0.85 6.02
N GLU A 45 8.13 -1.59 6.03
CA GLU A 45 9.00 -1.73 7.20
C GLU A 45 9.82 -0.46 7.52
N GLU A 46 10.05 0.43 6.53
CA GLU A 46 10.91 1.61 6.71
C GLU A 46 10.44 2.81 5.87
N VAL A 47 10.20 3.95 6.52
CA VAL A 47 10.01 5.23 5.85
C VAL A 47 11.38 5.80 5.53
N ILE A 48 11.78 5.73 4.26
CA ILE A 48 13.03 6.35 3.80
C ILE A 48 12.81 7.86 3.71
N GLU A 49 13.39 8.60 4.65
CA GLU A 49 13.40 10.06 4.63
C GLU A 49 14.50 10.57 3.67
N ILE A 50 14.11 11.15 2.53
CA ILE A 50 15.05 11.65 1.53
C ILE A 50 15.33 13.14 1.77
N ASP A 51 16.57 13.49 2.12
CA ASP A 51 17.02 14.89 2.19
C ASP A 51 17.24 15.46 0.77
N LYS A 52 16.24 16.18 0.26
CA LYS A 52 16.30 16.86 -1.04
C LYS A 52 17.51 17.79 -1.17
N GLY A 53 17.91 18.47 -0.10
CA GLY A 53 19.06 19.39 -0.12
C GLY A 53 20.39 18.66 -0.30
N GLN A 54 20.54 17.44 0.23
CA GLN A 54 21.72 16.62 -0.06
C GLN A 54 21.74 16.11 -1.50
N VAL A 55 20.59 15.69 -2.02
CA VAL A 55 20.46 15.25 -3.41
C VAL A 55 20.85 16.38 -4.37
N GLU A 56 20.32 17.58 -4.18
CA GLU A 56 20.66 18.77 -4.98
C GLU A 56 22.16 19.11 -4.90
N ARG A 57 22.77 19.04 -3.71
CA ARG A 57 24.22 19.24 -3.55
C ARG A 57 25.02 18.21 -4.32
N ILE A 58 24.64 16.94 -4.26
CA ILE A 58 25.32 15.85 -5.01
C ILE A 58 25.22 16.11 -6.52
N ILE A 59 24.04 16.48 -7.02
CA ILE A 59 23.83 16.83 -8.43
C ILE A 59 24.69 18.03 -8.82
N SER A 60 24.85 19.02 -7.94
CA SER A 60 25.65 20.21 -8.21
C SER A 60 27.13 19.90 -8.50
N PHE A 61 27.67 18.80 -7.95
CA PHE A 61 29.05 18.35 -8.21
C PHE A 61 29.25 17.76 -9.60
N LEU A 62 28.18 17.44 -10.35
CA LEU A 62 28.31 17.02 -11.74
C LEU A 62 28.85 18.19 -12.57
N SER A 63 29.99 17.97 -13.23
CA SER A 63 30.72 19.03 -13.94
C SER A 63 30.01 19.52 -15.19
N GLN A 64 29.26 18.64 -15.86
CA GLN A 64 28.57 18.96 -17.12
C GLN A 64 27.13 19.42 -16.86
N PRO A 65 26.72 20.60 -17.35
CA PRO A 65 25.34 21.09 -17.23
C PRO A 65 24.30 20.10 -17.76
N PHE A 66 24.62 19.44 -18.88
CA PHE A 66 23.75 18.42 -19.49
C PHE A 66 23.44 17.26 -18.55
N HIS A 67 24.44 16.75 -17.80
CA HIS A 67 24.19 15.67 -16.84
C HIS A 67 23.32 16.12 -15.66
N ARG A 68 23.47 17.36 -15.21
CA ARG A 68 22.60 17.92 -14.16
C ARG A 68 21.16 18.00 -14.62
N GLU A 69 20.94 18.50 -15.83
CA GLU A 69 19.62 18.61 -16.44
C GLU A 69 18.97 17.23 -16.66
N GLN A 70 19.73 16.24 -17.12
CA GLN A 70 19.22 14.88 -17.30
C GLN A 70 18.80 14.24 -15.97
N VAL A 71 19.63 14.37 -14.93
CA VAL A 71 19.31 13.82 -13.60
C VAL A 71 18.09 14.52 -13.01
N GLN A 72 18.00 15.84 -13.11
CA GLN A 72 16.84 16.59 -12.63
C GLN A 72 15.56 16.16 -13.35
N THR A 73 15.61 16.06 -14.69
CA THR A 73 14.47 15.61 -15.51
C THR A 73 13.99 14.22 -15.08
N TYR A 74 14.92 13.32 -14.76
CA TYR A 74 14.58 11.97 -14.32
C TYR A 74 13.95 11.96 -12.92
N ILE A 75 14.46 12.77 -12.00
CA ILE A 75 13.86 12.95 -10.66
C ILE A 75 12.43 13.48 -10.79
N ASP A 76 12.22 14.53 -11.58
CA ASP A 76 10.89 15.12 -11.79
C ASP A 76 9.90 14.10 -12.37
N TYR A 77 10.36 13.26 -13.31
CA TYR A 77 9.55 12.18 -13.86
C TYR A 77 9.15 11.14 -12.81
N LEU A 78 10.08 10.72 -11.95
CA LEU A 78 9.81 9.77 -10.87
C LEU A 78 8.83 10.35 -9.84
N GLU A 79 8.99 11.61 -9.45
CA GLU A 79 8.07 12.29 -8.54
C GLU A 79 6.65 12.38 -9.13
N LEU A 80 6.53 12.70 -10.42
CA LEU A 80 5.24 12.71 -11.10
C LEU A 80 4.59 11.33 -11.09
N TRP A 81 5.36 10.27 -11.39
CA TRP A 81 4.86 8.91 -11.41
C TRP A 81 4.37 8.45 -10.04
N LEU A 82 5.13 8.72 -8.98
CA LEU A 82 4.74 8.42 -7.60
C LEU A 82 3.46 9.17 -7.19
N ASN A 83 3.35 10.44 -7.55
CA ASN A 83 2.14 11.22 -7.28
C ASN A 83 0.90 10.66 -7.99
N LEU A 84 1.05 10.23 -9.24
CA LEU A 84 -0.05 9.59 -9.98
C LEU A 84 -0.44 8.24 -9.36
N TRP A 85 0.54 7.45 -8.95
CA TRP A 85 0.31 6.17 -8.27
C TRP A 85 -0.39 6.34 -6.92
N SER A 86 0.04 7.30 -6.11
CA SER A 86 -0.60 7.66 -4.84
C SER A 86 -2.06 8.09 -5.03
N ARG A 87 -2.34 8.90 -6.07
CA ARG A 87 -3.72 9.31 -6.40
C ARG A 87 -4.58 8.13 -6.88
N LEU A 88 -4.02 7.23 -7.66
CA LEU A 88 -4.73 6.03 -8.13
C LEU A 88 -5.06 5.08 -7.00
N THR A 89 -4.09 4.79 -6.11
CA THR A 89 -4.32 3.95 -4.93
C THR A 89 -5.35 4.56 -3.98
N THR A 90 -5.28 5.87 -3.73
CA THR A 90 -6.30 6.59 -2.95
C THR A 90 -7.68 6.54 -3.60
N PHE A 91 -7.76 6.68 -4.93
CA PHE A 91 -9.03 6.61 -5.66
C PHE A 91 -9.63 5.20 -5.60
N LEU A 92 -8.81 4.16 -5.77
CA LEU A 92 -9.26 2.77 -5.71
C LEU A 92 -9.70 2.37 -4.30
N SER A 93 -8.98 2.76 -3.25
CA SER A 93 -9.39 2.48 -1.86
C SER A 93 -10.70 3.19 -1.48
N LEU A 94 -10.89 4.43 -1.93
CA LEU A 94 -12.16 5.16 -1.75
C LEU A 94 -13.33 4.52 -2.52
N ASN A 95 -13.06 3.96 -3.69
CA ASN A 95 -14.10 3.30 -4.51
C ASN A 95 -14.48 1.92 -3.96
N SER A 96 -13.51 1.19 -3.38
CA SER A 96 -13.77 -0.07 -2.65
C SER A 96 -14.66 0.18 -1.41
N ARG A 97 -14.34 1.22 -0.62
CA ARG A 97 -15.16 1.62 0.56
C ARG A 97 -16.58 2.07 0.22
N LYS A 98 -16.83 2.62 -0.98
CA LYS A 98 -18.19 2.99 -1.42
C LYS A 98 -19.04 1.77 -1.77
N ASN A 99 -18.48 0.81 -2.50
CA ASN A 99 -19.20 -0.43 -2.82
C ASN A 99 -19.64 -1.21 -1.58
N LEU A 100 -18.82 -1.22 -0.51
CA LEU A 100 -19.20 -1.87 0.76
C LEU A 100 -20.33 -1.14 1.50
N LYS A 101 -20.46 0.19 1.38
CA LYS A 101 -21.56 0.94 2.00
C LYS A 101 -22.90 0.80 1.27
N ASP A 102 -22.86 0.59 -0.04
CA ASP A 102 -24.09 0.42 -0.84
C ASP A 102 -24.70 -0.98 -0.70
N ILE A 103 -23.92 -1.98 -0.26
CA ILE A 103 -24.43 -3.32 0.06
C ILE A 103 -25.06 -3.36 1.47
N GLY A 104 -24.62 -2.49 2.40
CA GLY A 104 -25.13 -2.42 3.77
C GLY A 104 -26.49 -1.74 3.96
N THR A 105 -27.07 -1.12 2.93
CA THR A 105 -28.38 -0.42 3.03
C THR A 105 -29.56 -1.23 2.46
N PHE A 106 -29.31 -2.40 1.86
CA PHE A 106 -30.36 -3.25 1.26
C PHE A 106 -31.01 -4.28 2.22
N GLY A 107 -30.72 -4.19 3.53
CA GLY A 107 -31.17 -5.14 4.55
C GLY A 107 -32.13 -4.61 5.61
N ARG A 108 -32.86 -3.52 5.35
CA ARG A 108 -33.97 -3.06 6.21
C ARG A 108 -35.11 -2.46 5.37
N SER A 109 -36.02 -3.31 4.91
CA SER A 109 -37.44 -2.97 4.80
C SER A 109 -38.28 -4.23 4.81
#